data_AF-R7WB04-F1
#
_entry.id   AF-R7WB04-F1
#
_cell.length_a   1.000
_cell.length_b   1.000
_cell.length_c   1.000
_cell.angle_alpha   90.00
_cell.angle_beta   90.00
_cell.angle_gamma   90.00
#
_symmetry.space_group_name_H-M   'P 1'
#
loop_
_entity.id
_entity.type
_entity.pdbx_description
1 polymer ?
#
loop_
_entity_poly.entity_id
_entity_poly.type
_entity_poly.pdbx_seq_one_letter_code
_entity_poly.pdbx_strand_id
1 'polypeptide(L)'
;MAEMVSWRCCYLEVPIVFGVWRLEQVTLQTAATPGQLPSLHIHASANSIFVCEEETFMHEMEKHMIAEFSVLELHLETNGHVFGALAFHVLRMNRLCSARRKLKVILQRSSVKEGCSCSPHCPCESTGWRSQTISLTGIEEVEINGCGGDDHEIDFMKLILECAPMLKKIIAVRWGLIK
;
A
#
# COMPACT_ATOMS: atom_id res chain seq x y z
N MET A 1 11.71 8.18 -26.96
CA MET A 1 12.71 7.39 -26.23
C MET A 1 12.45 7.65 -24.76
N ALA A 2 11.63 6.82 -24.12
CA ALA A 2 11.34 6.98 -22.70
C ALA A 2 12.61 6.55 -21.94
N GLU A 3 13.25 7.49 -21.25
CA GLU A 3 14.38 7.19 -20.39
C GLU A 3 13.96 6.10 -19.39
N MET A 4 14.77 5.06 -19.24
CA MET A 4 14.59 4.04 -18.21
C MET A 4 14.99 4.66 -16.86
N VAL A 5 14.15 5.55 -16.34
CA VAL A 5 14.43 6.22 -15.07
C VAL A 5 13.99 5.30 -13.95
N SER A 6 14.94 4.63 -13.29
CA SER A 6 14.71 3.94 -12.02
C SER A 6 15.31 4.75 -10.89
N TRP A 7 14.63 4.83 -9.74
CA TRP A 7 15.14 5.54 -8.57
C TRP A 7 14.73 4.86 -7.27
N ARG A 8 15.44 5.22 -6.22
CA ARG A 8 15.20 4.78 -4.85
C ARG A 8 15.37 5.97 -3.92
N CYS A 9 14.35 6.25 -3.12
CA CYS A 9 14.33 7.31 -2.11
C CYS A 9 14.11 6.66 -0.74
N CYS A 10 14.94 7.01 0.25
CA CYS A 10 14.90 6.46 1.60
C CYS A 10 14.65 7.58 2.63
N TYR A 11 13.85 7.31 3.66
CA TYR A 11 13.37 8.30 4.64
C TYR A 11 13.92 8.03 6.05
N LEU A 12 15.25 7.98 6.16
CA LEU A 12 15.94 7.58 7.38
C LEU A 12 16.02 8.70 8.43
N GLU A 13 16.16 9.96 8.01
CA GLU A 13 16.46 11.09 8.90
C GLU A 13 15.20 11.79 9.42
N VAL A 14 14.26 12.10 8.52
CA VAL A 14 13.00 12.78 8.86
C VAL A 14 11.86 11.78 8.66
N PRO A 15 11.11 11.41 9.71
CA PRO A 15 10.03 10.45 9.60
C PRO A 15 8.87 11.06 8.80
N ILE A 16 8.58 10.48 7.65
CA ILE A 16 7.38 10.77 6.88
C ILE A 16 6.32 9.77 7.32
N VAL A 17 5.22 10.25 7.92
CA VAL A 17 4.26 9.39 8.61
C VAL A 17 2.82 9.62 8.19
N PHE A 18 2.03 8.54 8.17
CA PHE A 18 0.57 8.54 8.00
C PHE A 18 -0.06 7.76 9.15
N GLY A 19 -0.61 8.46 10.14
CA GLY A 19 -1.03 7.82 11.39
C GLY A 19 0.14 7.11 12.06
N VAL A 20 0.03 5.79 12.25
CA VAL A 20 1.08 4.93 12.84
C VAL A 20 2.11 4.43 11.83
N TRP A 21 1.90 4.71 10.54
CA TRP A 21 2.73 4.19 9.46
C TRP A 21 3.85 5.16 9.14
N ARG A 22 5.10 4.72 9.23
CA ARG A 22 6.26 5.44 8.74
C ARG A 22 6.63 4.95 7.35
N LEU A 23 6.75 5.88 6.41
CA LEU A 23 7.33 5.61 5.10
C LEU A 23 8.84 5.40 5.28
N GLU A 24 9.33 4.25 4.85
CA GLU A 24 10.75 3.90 4.94
C GLU A 24 11.45 4.16 3.61
N GLN A 25 10.79 3.79 2.51
CA GLN A 25 11.38 3.84 1.18
C GLN A 25 10.32 3.87 0.08
N VAL A 26 10.63 4.58 -1.00
CA VAL A 26 9.90 4.50 -2.27
C VAL A 26 10.88 4.16 -3.38
N THR A 27 10.52 3.26 -4.28
CA THR A 27 11.40 2.81 -5.37
C THR A 27 10.61 2.64 -6.66
N LEU A 28 11.01 3.34 -7.71
CA LEU A 28 10.54 3.04 -9.05
C LEU A 28 11.53 2.11 -9.75
N GLN A 29 11.04 0.96 -10.18
CA GLN A 29 11.78 0.03 -11.00
C GLN A 29 11.19 0.05 -12.41
N THR A 30 12.02 0.30 -13.40
CA THR A 30 11.67 0.18 -14.82
C THR A 30 11.96 -1.23 -15.31
N ALA A 31 11.35 -1.59 -16.45
CA ALA A 31 11.48 -2.92 -17.05
C ALA A 31 12.93 -3.24 -17.42
N ALA A 32 13.67 -3.94 -16.56
CA ALA A 32 15.04 -4.36 -16.86
C ALA A 32 15.09 -5.47 -17.93
N THR A 33 13.98 -6.20 -18.10
CA THR A 33 13.87 -7.33 -19.03
C THR A 33 12.61 -7.19 -19.90
N PRO A 34 12.62 -7.75 -21.14
CA PRO A 34 11.43 -7.78 -21.99
C PRO A 34 10.26 -8.48 -21.29
N GLY A 35 9.15 -7.77 -21.11
CA GLY A 35 7.93 -8.30 -20.47
C GLY A 35 7.80 -7.96 -18.98
N GLN A 36 8.83 -7.41 -18.33
CA GLN A 36 8.70 -6.85 -16.99
C GLN A 36 7.93 -5.53 -17.05
N LEU A 37 6.96 -5.35 -16.15
CA LEU A 37 6.19 -4.12 -16.07
C LEU A 37 6.89 -3.13 -15.13
N PRO A 38 6.86 -1.81 -15.41
CA PRO A 38 7.36 -0.82 -14.48
C PRO A 38 6.54 -0.88 -13.19
N SER A 39 7.23 -0.86 -12.05
CA SER A 39 6.64 -1.07 -10.74
C SER A 39 7.10 -0.02 -9.74
N LEU A 40 6.15 0.54 -9.00
CA LEU A 40 6.42 1.42 -7.86
C LEU A 40 6.29 0.61 -6.57
N HIS A 41 7.35 0.59 -5.77
CA HIS A 41 7.43 -0.10 -4.50
C HIS A 41 7.42 0.93 -3.38
N ILE A 42 6.51 0.77 -2.43
CA ILE A 42 6.37 1.64 -1.25
C ILE A 42 6.56 0.75 -0.03
N HIS A 43 7.58 1.03 0.77
CA HIS A 43 7.86 0.34 2.02
C HIS A 43 7.45 1.21 3.19
N ALA A 44 6.63 0.67 4.09
CA ALA A 44 6.22 1.35 5.30
C ALA A 44 6.20 0.39 6.51
N SER A 45 6.55 0.93 7.67
CA SER A 45 6.55 0.20 8.94
C SER A 45 5.56 0.84 9.91
N ALA A 46 4.81 0.02 10.64
CA ALA A 46 3.89 0.50 11.65
C ALA A 46 4.57 0.52 13.02
N ASN A 47 4.49 1.66 13.70
CA ASN A 47 4.98 1.82 15.07
C ASN A 47 4.06 2.78 15.85
N SER A 48 3.63 2.34 17.03
CA SER A 48 2.67 3.04 17.89
C SER A 48 3.18 4.38 18.48
N ILE A 49 4.45 4.73 18.25
CA ILE A 49 5.05 6.00 18.70
C ILE A 49 4.70 7.15 17.73
N PHE A 50 4.38 6.85 16.47
CA PHE A 50 4.10 7.87 15.47
C PHE A 50 2.65 8.35 15.56
N VAL A 51 2.48 9.66 15.77
CA VAL A 51 1.20 10.37 15.68
C VAL A 51 1.49 11.70 15.00
N CYS A 52 1.22 11.82 13.69
CA CYS A 52 1.49 13.09 12.99
C CYS A 52 0.71 13.27 11.67
N GLU A 53 0.83 14.49 11.14
CA GLU A 53 0.00 15.15 10.13
C GLU A 53 0.05 14.50 8.74
N GLU A 54 -1.13 14.16 8.23
CA GLU A 54 -1.38 13.55 6.91
C GLU A 54 -0.74 14.36 5.76
N GLU A 55 -0.70 15.69 5.87
CA GLU A 55 -0.25 16.59 4.79
C GLU A 55 1.20 16.37 4.35
N THR A 56 2.13 16.10 5.28
CA THR A 56 3.54 15.87 4.95
C THR A 56 3.72 14.58 4.15
N PHE A 57 2.99 13.52 4.54
CA PHE A 57 2.97 12.26 3.80
C PHE A 57 2.41 12.46 2.39
N MET A 58 1.34 13.25 2.26
CA MET A 58 0.74 13.54 0.96
C MET A 58 1.73 14.21 0.01
N HIS A 59 2.33 15.30 0.47
CA HIS A 59 3.24 16.07 -0.35
C HIS A 59 4.47 15.26 -0.76
N GLU A 60 4.97 14.41 0.14
CA GLU A 60 6.08 13.53 -0.18
C GLU A 60 5.68 12.47 -1.20
N MET A 61 4.46 11.93 -1.12
CA MET A 61 4.00 10.92 -2.07
C MET A 61 3.76 11.45 -3.47
N GLU A 62 3.24 12.67 -3.59
CA GLU A 62 3.04 13.32 -4.88
C GLU A 62 4.33 13.41 -5.72
N LYS A 63 5.51 13.54 -5.07
CA LYS A 63 6.81 13.57 -5.76
C LYS A 63 7.13 12.29 -6.53
N HIS A 64 6.56 11.15 -6.12
CA HIS A 64 6.80 9.83 -6.75
C HIS A 64 5.71 9.44 -7.75
N MET A 65 4.49 9.93 -7.54
CA MET A 65 3.31 9.58 -8.35
C MET A 65 3.27 10.26 -9.72
N ILE A 66 4.31 11.03 -10.08
CA ILE A 66 4.50 11.59 -11.43
C ILE A 66 5.00 10.54 -12.44
N ALA A 67 5.48 9.40 -11.95
CA ALA A 67 6.04 8.35 -12.78
C ALA A 67 4.95 7.44 -13.36
N GLU A 68 5.13 6.99 -14.59
CA GLU A 68 4.28 5.95 -15.17
C GLU A 68 4.76 4.57 -14.69
N PHE A 69 3.86 3.82 -14.05
CA PHE A 69 4.06 2.43 -13.66
C PHE A 69 2.78 1.63 -13.89
N SER A 70 2.91 0.32 -14.07
CA SER A 70 1.77 -0.59 -14.26
C SER A 70 1.47 -1.43 -13.02
N VAL A 71 2.44 -1.55 -12.11
CA VAL A 71 2.33 -2.33 -10.87
C VAL A 71 2.61 -1.44 -9.66
N LEU A 72 1.72 -1.45 -8.67
CA LEU A 72 1.95 -0.84 -7.37
C LEU A 72 2.17 -1.94 -6.33
N GLU A 73 3.31 -1.91 -5.64
CA GLU A 73 3.63 -2.82 -4.55
C GLU A 73 3.72 -2.07 -3.21
N LEU A 74 2.87 -2.44 -2.25
CA LEU A 74 2.91 -1.95 -0.88
C LEU A 74 3.54 -3.01 0.01
N HIS A 75 4.72 -2.75 0.56
CA HIS A 75 5.44 -3.62 1.48
C HIS A 75 5.27 -3.06 2.90
N LEU A 76 4.46 -3.74 3.71
CA LEU A 76 3.94 -3.22 4.97
C LEU A 76 4.36 -4.10 6.15
N GLU A 77 5.18 -3.56 7.03
CA GLU A 77 5.51 -4.17 8.32
C GLU A 77 4.45 -3.75 9.35
N THR A 78 3.39 -4.56 9.48
CA THR A 78 2.16 -4.15 10.19
C THR A 78 2.29 -4.21 11.71
N ASN A 79 3.07 -5.12 12.28
CA ASN A 79 3.11 -5.39 13.73
C ASN A 79 1.70 -5.48 14.39
N GLY A 80 0.69 -5.98 13.66
CA GLY A 80 -0.71 -6.08 14.11
C GLY A 80 -1.60 -4.87 13.78
N HIS A 81 -1.06 -3.81 13.16
CA HIS A 81 -1.80 -2.62 12.78
C HIS A 81 -2.65 -2.78 11.52
N VAL A 82 -3.83 -2.16 11.54
CA VAL A 82 -4.71 -2.04 10.37
C VAL A 82 -4.04 -1.18 9.29
N PHE A 83 -3.91 -1.73 8.08
CA PHE A 83 -3.27 -1.03 6.96
C PHE A 83 -4.26 -0.35 6.00
N GLY A 84 -5.56 -0.66 6.10
CA GLY A 84 -6.55 -0.26 5.09
C GLY A 84 -6.60 1.26 4.88
N ALA A 85 -6.44 2.04 5.95
CA ALA A 85 -6.35 3.49 5.88
C ALA A 85 -5.19 3.98 5.00
N LEU A 86 -3.99 3.45 5.23
CA LEU A 86 -2.78 3.80 4.45
C LEU A 86 -2.96 3.37 2.99
N ALA A 87 -3.37 2.12 2.75
CA ALA A 87 -3.53 1.61 1.40
C ALA A 87 -4.60 2.39 0.62
N PHE A 88 -5.73 2.70 1.25
CA PHE A 88 -6.75 3.56 0.66
C PHE A 88 -6.20 4.94 0.29
N HIS A 89 -5.47 5.57 1.20
CA HIS A 89 -4.91 6.89 0.98
C HIS A 89 -3.90 6.90 -0.18
N VAL A 90 -2.99 5.93 -0.21
CA VAL A 90 -2.06 5.73 -1.35
C VAL A 90 -2.81 5.49 -2.65
N LEU A 91 -3.88 4.68 -2.65
CA LEU A 91 -4.70 4.44 -3.85
C LEU A 91 -5.44 5.69 -4.32
N ARG A 92 -5.94 6.52 -3.39
CA ARG A 92 -6.67 7.75 -3.66
C ARG A 92 -5.79 8.85 -4.27
N MET A 93 -4.61 9.05 -3.72
CA MET A 93 -3.64 10.05 -4.20
C MET A 93 -3.22 9.81 -5.63
N ASN A 94 -3.16 8.54 -5.96
CA ASN A 94 -2.58 8.09 -7.18
C ASN A 94 -3.61 8.38 -8.26
N ARG A 95 -3.38 9.41 -9.08
CA ARG A 95 -4.13 9.60 -10.33
C ARG A 95 -3.99 8.30 -11.11
N LEU A 96 -5.01 7.44 -11.05
CA LEU A 96 -5.03 6.10 -11.67
C LEU A 96 -5.00 6.29 -13.17
N CYS A 97 -3.77 6.50 -13.68
CA CYS A 97 -3.43 6.35 -15.08
C CYS A 97 -4.02 5.02 -15.52
N SER A 98 -4.77 5.05 -16.62
CA SER A 98 -5.43 3.91 -17.24
C SER A 98 -4.48 2.75 -17.59
N ALA A 99 -3.16 2.90 -17.36
CA ALA A 99 -2.11 1.92 -17.56
C ALA A 99 -1.87 0.98 -16.36
N ARG A 100 -2.39 1.28 -15.16
CA ARG A 100 -2.14 0.47 -13.96
C ARG A 100 -2.99 -0.77 -13.92
N ARG A 101 -2.36 -1.95 -13.94
CA ARG A 101 -3.06 -3.23 -14.05
C ARG A 101 -3.03 -4.04 -12.77
N LYS A 102 -2.03 -3.85 -11.90
CA LYS A 102 -1.82 -4.71 -10.73
C LYS A 102 -1.53 -3.94 -9.44
N LEU A 103 -2.23 -4.29 -8.38
CA LEU A 103 -1.91 -3.91 -7.01
C LEU A 103 -1.39 -5.14 -6.26
N LYS A 104 -0.29 -4.99 -5.55
CA LYS A 104 0.25 -6.01 -4.66
C LYS A 104 0.45 -5.42 -3.27
N VAL A 105 -0.08 -6.10 -2.26
CA VAL A 105 0.09 -5.75 -0.85
C VAL A 105 0.83 -6.90 -0.17
N ILE A 106 2.02 -6.64 0.35
CA ILE A 106 2.84 -7.61 1.07
C ILE A 106 2.80 -7.23 2.54
N LEU A 107 2.10 -8.04 3.33
CA LEU A 107 2.00 -7.88 4.77
C LEU A 107 3.09 -8.70 5.45
N GLN A 108 4.07 -8.01 6.02
CA GLN A 108 5.07 -8.60 6.88
C GLN A 108 4.57 -8.52 8.32
N ARG A 109 4.35 -9.68 8.94
CA ARG A 109 3.97 -9.77 10.34
C ARG A 109 5.14 -10.25 11.18
N SER A 110 5.33 -9.65 12.33
CA SER A 110 6.23 -10.20 13.35
C SER A 110 5.55 -11.42 14.01
N SER A 111 6.34 -12.45 14.31
CA SER A 111 5.89 -13.61 15.11
C SER A 111 5.75 -13.25 16.60
N VAL A 112 6.38 -12.14 17.01
CA VAL A 112 6.22 -11.56 18.32
C VAL A 112 4.87 -10.85 18.32
N LYS A 113 3.92 -11.35 19.10
CA LYS A 113 2.69 -10.61 19.42
C LYS A 113 3.07 -9.39 20.27
N GLU A 114 3.65 -8.37 19.65
CA GLU A 114 3.56 -7.04 20.23
C GLU A 114 2.09 -6.68 20.25
N GLY A 115 1.59 -6.42 21.45
CA GLY A 115 0.17 -6.39 21.81
C GLY A 115 -0.63 -5.24 21.21
N CYS A 116 -0.54 -5.00 19.90
CA CYS A 116 -1.52 -4.20 19.18
C CYS A 116 -2.57 -5.13 18.58
N SER A 117 -3.50 -5.58 19.42
CA SER A 117 -4.88 -5.75 18.98
C SER A 117 -5.44 -4.35 18.83
N CYS A 118 -5.35 -3.75 17.64
CA CYS A 118 -5.80 -2.38 17.37
C CYS A 118 -7.15 -2.13 18.05
N SER A 119 -7.14 -1.34 19.11
CA SER A 119 -8.38 -0.95 19.75
C SER A 119 -9.17 -0.08 18.78
N PRO A 120 -10.49 0.08 18.97
CA PRO A 120 -11.29 0.99 18.14
C PRO A 120 -10.78 2.45 18.11
N HIS A 121 -9.87 2.81 19.02
CA HIS A 121 -9.25 4.13 19.11
C HIS A 121 -7.84 4.18 18.53
N CYS A 122 -7.35 3.11 17.91
CA CYS A 122 -6.09 3.13 17.18
C CYS A 122 -6.19 4.13 16.01
N PRO A 123 -5.23 5.06 15.84
CA PRO A 123 -5.20 5.96 14.68
C PRO A 123 -5.16 5.22 13.33
N CYS A 124 -4.76 3.95 13.33
CA CYS A 124 -4.78 3.07 12.17
C CYS A 124 -6.19 2.78 11.62
N GLU A 125 -7.23 2.95 12.46
CA GLU A 125 -8.63 2.63 12.16
C GLU A 125 -9.45 3.89 11.78
N SER A 126 -9.01 5.09 12.19
CA SER A 126 -9.84 6.29 12.32
C SER A 126 -10.21 7.02 11.02
N THR A 127 -9.81 6.54 9.84
CA THR A 127 -10.00 7.28 8.57
C THR A 127 -11.32 7.00 7.87
N GLY A 128 -12.18 6.11 8.40
CA GLY A 128 -13.47 5.78 7.78
C GLY A 128 -13.36 5.17 6.38
N TRP A 129 -12.16 4.69 6.01
CA TRP A 129 -11.80 4.22 4.67
C TRP A 129 -12.71 3.11 4.13
N ARG A 130 -13.35 2.33 5.01
CA ARG A 130 -14.29 1.25 4.65
C ARG A 130 -15.55 1.71 3.92
N SER A 131 -15.95 2.97 4.12
CA SER A 131 -17.19 3.51 3.56
C SER A 131 -16.94 4.56 2.48
N GLN A 132 -15.67 4.81 2.13
CA GLN A 132 -15.31 5.79 1.12
C GLN A 132 -15.24 5.13 -0.27
N THR A 133 -15.56 5.89 -1.31
CA THR A 133 -15.49 5.41 -2.70
C THR A 133 -14.31 6.06 -3.42
N ILE A 134 -13.55 5.25 -4.16
CA ILE A 134 -12.48 5.71 -5.07
C ILE A 134 -12.66 5.04 -6.43
N SER A 135 -12.13 5.66 -7.49
CA SER A 135 -12.23 5.11 -8.85
C SER A 135 -10.97 4.32 -9.19
N LEU A 136 -11.02 2.99 -9.10
CA LEU A 136 -9.92 2.06 -9.43
C LEU A 136 -10.08 1.42 -10.82
N THR A 137 -10.50 2.20 -11.83
CA THR A 137 -10.88 1.70 -13.17
C THR A 137 -9.75 1.02 -13.95
N GLY A 138 -8.48 1.28 -13.62
CA GLY A 138 -7.36 0.58 -14.25
C GLY A 138 -7.06 -0.80 -13.67
N ILE A 139 -7.37 -1.03 -12.39
CA ILE A 139 -6.91 -2.22 -11.66
C ILE A 139 -7.60 -3.47 -12.19
N GLU A 140 -6.80 -4.43 -12.68
CA GLU A 140 -7.26 -5.73 -13.18
C GLU A 140 -6.92 -6.87 -12.21
N GLU A 141 -5.84 -6.75 -11.46
CA GLU A 141 -5.36 -7.77 -10.53
C GLU A 141 -5.00 -7.19 -9.16
N VAL A 142 -5.43 -7.87 -8.10
CA VAL A 142 -4.96 -7.60 -6.73
C VAL A 142 -4.35 -8.85 -6.12
N GLU A 143 -3.19 -8.71 -5.51
CA GLU A 143 -2.49 -9.77 -4.78
C GLU A 143 -2.19 -9.30 -3.36
N ILE A 144 -2.71 -9.99 -2.35
CA ILE A 144 -2.46 -9.72 -0.93
C ILE A 144 -1.68 -10.89 -0.36
N ASN A 145 -0.39 -10.66 -0.09
CA ASN A 145 0.52 -11.63 0.46
C ASN A 145 0.64 -11.47 1.97
N GLY A 146 0.70 -12.60 2.66
CA GLY A 146 0.73 -12.64 4.11
C GLY A 146 -0.63 -12.25 4.66
N CYS A 147 -1.73 -12.71 4.08
CA CYS A 147 -3.08 -12.49 4.61
C CYS A 147 -3.32 -13.37 5.85
N GLY A 148 -3.79 -12.76 6.94
CA GLY A 148 -4.14 -13.41 8.20
C GLY A 148 -5.61 -13.83 8.24
N GLY A 149 -6.44 -13.17 7.43
CA GLY A 149 -7.89 -13.32 7.41
C GLY A 149 -8.61 -12.40 8.40
N ASP A 150 -7.94 -11.34 8.85
CA ASP A 150 -8.51 -10.38 9.80
C ASP A 150 -9.59 -9.52 9.13
N ASP A 151 -10.56 -9.01 9.90
CA ASP A 151 -11.72 -8.28 9.36
C ASP A 151 -11.31 -7.10 8.46
N HIS A 152 -10.25 -6.37 8.84
CA HIS A 152 -9.75 -5.24 8.07
C HIS A 152 -9.15 -5.64 6.71
N GLU A 153 -8.60 -6.84 6.57
CA GLU A 153 -8.14 -7.37 5.28
C GLU A 153 -9.32 -7.70 4.38
N ILE A 154 -10.37 -8.28 4.97
CA ILE A 154 -11.62 -8.60 4.27
C ILE A 154 -12.31 -7.32 3.80
N ASP A 155 -12.39 -6.30 4.66
CA ASP A 155 -12.99 -5.01 4.31
C ASP A 155 -12.20 -4.28 3.22
N PHE A 156 -10.87 -4.40 3.22
CA PHE A 156 -10.04 -3.90 2.13
C PHE A 156 -10.36 -4.61 0.81
N MET A 157 -10.53 -5.93 0.82
CA MET A 157 -10.92 -6.66 -0.40
C MET A 157 -12.32 -6.26 -0.89
N LYS A 158 -13.31 -6.05 0.01
CA LYS A 158 -14.64 -5.56 -0.36
C LYS A 158 -14.57 -4.19 -1.01
N LEU A 159 -13.81 -3.26 -0.41
CA LEU A 159 -13.57 -1.93 -0.96
C LEU A 159 -12.99 -2.01 -2.38
N ILE A 160 -11.98 -2.86 -2.60
CA ILE A 160 -11.42 -3.07 -3.95
C ILE A 160 -12.49 -3.58 -4.92
N LEU A 161 -13.29 -4.57 -4.53
CA LEU A 161 -14.37 -5.12 -5.37
C LEU A 161 -15.40 -4.05 -5.76
N GLU A 162 -15.73 -3.16 -4.83
CA GLU A 162 -16.67 -2.06 -5.08
C GLU A 162 -16.07 -0.97 -5.97
N CYS A 163 -14.76 -0.69 -5.82
CA CYS A 163 -14.09 0.43 -6.46
C CYS A 163 -13.40 0.10 -7.79
N ALA A 164 -13.16 -1.18 -8.10
CA ALA A 164 -12.41 -1.64 -9.28
C ALA A 164 -13.30 -2.42 -10.26
N PRO A 165 -14.03 -1.74 -11.17
CA PRO A 165 -14.97 -2.41 -12.07
C PRO A 165 -14.30 -3.33 -13.12
N MET A 166 -13.01 -3.12 -13.41
CA MET A 166 -12.23 -3.92 -14.37
C MET A 166 -11.47 -5.07 -13.71
N LEU A 167 -11.71 -5.33 -12.42
CA LEU A 167 -11.00 -6.35 -11.67
C LEU A 167 -11.34 -7.75 -12.20
N LYS A 168 -10.31 -8.46 -12.62
CA LYS A 168 -10.38 -9.83 -13.14
C LYS A 168 -10.02 -10.87 -12.08
N LYS A 169 -9.15 -10.50 -11.12
CA LYS A 169 -8.56 -11.45 -10.17
C LYS A 169 -8.20 -10.81 -8.84
N ILE A 170 -8.54 -11.51 -7.74
CA ILE A 170 -7.97 -11.29 -6.41
C ILE A 170 -7.26 -12.57 -5.97
N ILE A 171 -6.04 -12.42 -5.46
CA ILE A 171 -5.25 -13.49 -4.87
C ILE A 171 -4.95 -13.11 -3.43
N ALA A 172 -5.34 -13.96 -2.48
CA ALA A 172 -4.93 -13.82 -1.08
C ALA A 172 -4.02 -14.99 -0.71
N VAL A 173 -2.75 -14.72 -0.45
CA VAL A 173 -1.76 -15.72 -0.04
C VAL A 173 -1.64 -15.68 1.48
N ARG A 174 -1.99 -16.80 2.12
CA ARG A 174 -2.03 -16.91 3.58
C ARG A 174 -0.66 -16.74 4.22
N TRP A 175 -0.64 -16.10 5.38
CA TRP A 175 0.52 -16.05 6.27
C TRP A 175 1.04 -17.46 6.61
N GLY A 176 2.37 -17.64 6.58
CA GLY A 176 3.02 -18.94 6.83
C GLY A 176 3.12 -19.86 5.61
N LEU A 177 2.56 -19.50 4.45
CA LEU A 177 2.79 -20.20 3.17
C LEU A 177 3.83 -19.51 2.28
N ILE A 178 4.34 -18.36 2.71
CA ILE A 178 5.43 -17.63 2.07
C ILE A 178 6.74 -18.22 2.65
N LYS A 179 7.45 -19.01 1.84
CA LYS A 179 8.76 -19.56 2.18
C LYS A 179 9.86 -18.57 1.84
#